data_AF-A0A2T9K3Z0-F1
#
_entry.id   AF-A0A2T9K3Z0-F1
#
_cell.length_a   1.000
_cell.length_b   1.000
_cell.length_c   1.000
_cell.angle_alpha   90.00
_cell.angle_beta   90.00
_cell.angle_gamma   90.00
#
_symmetry.space_group_name_H-M   'P 1'
#
loop_
_entity.id
_entity.type
_entity.pdbx_description
1 polymer ?
#
loop_
_entity_poly.entity_id
_entity_poly.type
_entity_poly.pdbx_seq_one_letter_code
_entity_poly.pdbx_strand_id
1 'polypeptide(L)'
;MADLSSTSPADLAPLRNPPWTLDEMILLLDLYRRAPQADKSHEAVVMLSRQLNAMAEFRGLARSPTYRNPVGVAMKLRNLGQQDPEFLKSGRAGLRNAGQLNAEVWTRYADRPDDLAGEVARILAGMPMPGVFAPNPRSSRGPAPSFGGYAANREDGETIVYLLEWNAPISALFPGRPVPVGHVVAKIGRSSDTRRRIAELSAGYPPTSALSWSVIAEYPHPGAQAAHDAERALLDHADAQGWSIGGEFVIAPLAALKEAARALAR
;
A
#
# COMPACT_ATOMS: atom_id res chain seq x y z
N MET A 1 -26.16 18.27 -46.14
CA MET A 1 -24.99 17.39 -45.91
C MET A 1 -23.95 18.23 -45.20
N ALA A 2 -23.95 18.19 -43.87
CA ALA A 2 -23.03 18.97 -43.06
C ALA A 2 -21.71 18.21 -42.89
N ASP A 3 -20.64 18.95 -43.13
CA ASP A 3 -19.23 18.59 -43.10
C ASP A 3 -18.80 18.03 -41.73
N LEU A 4 -18.40 16.76 -41.70
CA LEU A 4 -17.72 16.14 -40.56
C LEU A 4 -16.25 16.52 -40.62
N SER A 5 -15.96 17.73 -40.13
CA SER A 5 -14.59 18.19 -39.94
C SER A 5 -13.82 17.23 -39.04
N SER A 6 -12.81 16.62 -39.64
CA SER A 6 -11.80 15.76 -39.03
C SER A 6 -11.07 16.52 -37.92
N THR A 7 -11.36 16.20 -36.65
CA THR A 7 -10.50 16.64 -35.55
C THR A 7 -9.29 15.72 -35.50
N SER A 8 -8.17 16.22 -36.02
CA SER A 8 -6.87 15.54 -35.98
C SER A 8 -6.41 15.36 -34.51
N PRO A 9 -5.71 14.28 -34.13
CA PRO A 9 -5.35 13.97 -32.73
C PRO A 9 -4.38 14.98 -32.06
N ALA A 10 -4.01 16.07 -32.74
CA ALA A 10 -2.95 16.99 -32.36
C ALA A 10 -3.41 18.22 -31.55
N ASP A 11 -4.72 18.45 -31.37
CA ASP A 11 -5.24 19.65 -30.69
C ASP A 11 -5.60 19.46 -29.20
N LEU A 12 -5.18 18.35 -28.56
CA LEU A 12 -5.31 18.20 -27.11
C LEU A 12 -4.17 18.95 -26.41
N ALA A 13 -4.50 20.08 -25.76
CA ALA A 13 -3.59 20.79 -24.87
C ALA A 13 -2.88 19.81 -23.91
N PRO A 14 -1.58 19.97 -23.65
CA PRO A 14 -0.82 18.99 -22.87
C PRO A 14 -1.45 18.82 -21.49
N LEU A 15 -1.81 17.57 -21.15
CA LEU A 15 -2.31 17.18 -19.85
C LEU A 15 -1.39 17.71 -18.75
N ARG A 16 -1.88 18.73 -18.02
CA ARG A 16 -1.15 19.32 -16.89
C ARG A 16 -1.02 18.27 -15.79
N ASN A 17 0.20 18.06 -15.31
CA ASN A 17 0.43 17.12 -14.21
C ASN A 17 -0.35 17.55 -12.95
N PRO A 18 -0.98 16.60 -12.24
CA PRO A 18 -1.68 16.89 -11.01
C PRO A 18 -0.69 17.36 -9.91
N PRO A 19 -1.20 18.06 -8.88
CA PRO A 19 -0.39 18.48 -7.74
C PRO A 19 0.26 17.27 -7.04
N TRP A 20 1.39 17.51 -6.35
CA TRP A 20 2.00 16.51 -5.48
C TRP A 20 1.07 16.21 -4.31
N THR A 21 0.84 14.93 -4.05
CA THR A 21 0.03 14.44 -2.92
C THR A 21 0.88 14.26 -1.67
N LEU A 22 0.23 14.14 -0.51
CA LEU A 22 0.90 13.88 0.76
C LEU A 22 1.73 12.58 0.72
N ASP A 23 1.15 11.48 0.22
CA ASP A 23 1.85 10.19 0.09
C ASP A 23 3.12 10.32 -0.77
N GLU A 24 3.03 11.01 -1.92
CA GLU A 24 4.19 11.22 -2.79
C GLU A 24 5.29 12.06 -2.12
N MET A 25 4.89 13.01 -1.27
CA MET A 25 5.82 13.83 -0.50
C MET A 25 6.47 13.07 0.66
N ILE A 26 5.76 12.15 1.29
CA ILE A 26 6.30 11.26 2.33
C ILE A 26 7.37 10.35 1.73
N LEU A 27 7.10 9.70 0.58
CA LEU A 27 8.08 8.89 -0.14
C LEU A 27 9.30 9.72 -0.59
N LEU A 28 9.07 10.98 -0.97
CA LEU A 28 10.15 11.90 -1.34
C LEU A 28 11.02 12.30 -0.13
N LEU A 29 10.42 12.47 1.06
CA LEU A 29 11.16 12.74 2.29
C LEU A 29 12.02 11.54 2.71
N ASP A 30 11.48 10.32 2.59
CA ASP A 30 12.26 9.10 2.81
C ASP A 30 13.47 9.01 1.87
N LEU A 31 13.28 9.32 0.58
CA LEU A 31 14.38 9.43 -0.37
C LEU A 31 15.39 10.51 0.05
N TYR A 32 14.92 11.69 0.47
CA TYR A 32 15.78 12.80 0.88
C TYR A 32 16.70 12.42 2.04
N ARG A 33 16.18 11.71 3.05
CA ARG A 33 16.99 11.27 4.20
C ARG A 33 18.14 10.34 3.80
N ARG A 34 17.93 9.51 2.77
CA ARG A 34 18.93 8.54 2.29
C ARG A 34 19.91 9.16 1.30
N ALA A 35 19.45 10.09 0.46
CA ALA A 35 20.24 10.68 -0.61
C ALA A 35 19.83 12.15 -0.89
N PRO A 36 20.18 13.11 0.00
CA PRO A 36 19.68 14.49 -0.07
C PRO A 36 20.20 15.28 -1.29
N GLN A 37 21.28 14.80 -1.91
CA GLN A 37 21.88 15.41 -3.11
C GLN A 37 21.67 14.61 -4.38
N ALA A 38 20.78 13.60 -4.37
CA ALA A 38 20.50 12.77 -5.53
C ALA A 38 19.99 13.59 -6.72
N ASP A 39 20.58 13.37 -7.89
CA ASP A 39 20.16 13.98 -9.15
C ASP A 39 19.22 13.05 -9.95
N LYS A 40 18.80 13.51 -11.13
CA LYS A 40 17.88 12.78 -12.03
C LYS A 40 18.41 11.41 -12.51
N SER A 41 19.73 11.19 -12.44
CA SER A 41 20.38 9.93 -12.84
C SER A 41 20.62 8.99 -11.66
N HIS A 42 20.49 9.48 -10.42
CA HIS A 42 20.69 8.67 -9.22
C HIS A 42 19.68 7.51 -9.16
N GLU A 43 20.16 6.30 -8.85
CA GLU A 43 19.34 5.08 -8.86
C GLU A 43 18.07 5.22 -8.01
N ALA A 44 18.21 5.69 -6.77
CA ALA A 44 17.08 5.90 -5.87
C ALA A 44 16.02 6.91 -6.39
N VAL A 45 16.42 7.92 -7.18
CA VAL A 45 15.49 8.87 -7.84
C VAL A 45 14.76 8.18 -8.99
N VAL A 46 15.46 7.38 -9.78
CA VAL A 46 14.87 6.59 -10.87
C VAL A 46 13.88 5.57 -10.30
N MET A 47 14.23 4.90 -9.20
CA MET A 47 13.35 3.95 -8.52
C MET A 47 12.08 4.62 -7.99
N LEU A 48 12.21 5.76 -7.29
CA LEU A 48 11.04 6.51 -6.82
C LEU A 48 10.17 6.96 -8.00
N SER A 49 10.77 7.45 -9.08
CA SER A 49 10.04 7.84 -10.29
C SER A 49 9.22 6.68 -10.88
N ARG A 50 9.81 5.49 -10.99
CA ARG A 50 9.12 4.27 -11.44
C ARG A 50 7.97 3.91 -10.50
N GLN A 51 8.22 3.97 -9.19
CA GLN A 51 7.23 3.65 -8.16
C GLN A 51 6.03 4.61 -8.20
N LEU A 52 6.26 5.92 -8.25
CA LEU A 52 5.19 6.93 -8.36
C LEU A 52 4.38 6.77 -9.65
N ASN A 53 5.02 6.37 -10.75
CA ASN A 53 4.34 6.08 -12.00
C ASN A 53 3.46 4.83 -11.92
N ALA A 54 3.95 3.77 -11.27
CA ALA A 54 3.16 2.57 -10.99
C ALA A 54 1.96 2.89 -10.06
N MET A 55 2.16 3.77 -9.06
CA MET A 55 1.08 4.26 -8.20
C MET A 55 -0.01 4.98 -8.99
N ALA A 56 0.38 5.88 -9.89
CA ALA A 56 -0.56 6.61 -10.72
C ALA A 56 -1.33 5.68 -11.68
N GLU A 57 -0.64 4.69 -12.25
CA GLU A 57 -1.25 3.67 -13.12
C GLU A 57 -2.25 2.80 -12.36
N PHE A 58 -1.89 2.31 -11.17
CA PHE A 58 -2.80 1.56 -10.30
C PHE A 58 -4.03 2.39 -9.88
N ARG A 59 -3.85 3.69 -9.66
CA ARG A 59 -4.94 4.64 -9.33
C ARG A 59 -5.73 5.11 -10.56
N GLY A 60 -5.44 4.61 -11.76
CA GLY A 60 -6.13 4.99 -12.99
C GLY A 60 -5.94 6.45 -13.40
N LEU A 61 -4.88 7.11 -12.93
CA LEU A 61 -4.61 8.51 -13.23
C LEU A 61 -4.05 8.65 -14.65
N ALA A 62 -4.60 9.60 -15.42
CA ALA A 62 -4.03 9.99 -16.71
C ALA A 62 -2.64 10.60 -16.51
N ARG A 63 -1.61 10.03 -17.15
CA ARG A 63 -0.22 10.46 -17.02
C ARG A 63 0.24 11.22 -18.26
N SER A 64 0.88 12.37 -18.06
CA SER A 64 1.68 12.98 -19.13
C SER A 64 3.06 12.28 -19.23
N PRO A 65 3.79 12.40 -20.36
CA PRO A 65 5.18 11.94 -20.47
C PRO A 65 6.14 12.53 -19.42
N THR A 66 5.73 13.61 -18.74
CA THR A 66 6.50 14.25 -17.67
C THR A 66 6.00 13.94 -16.27
N TYR A 67 4.98 13.09 -16.13
CA TYR A 67 4.41 12.72 -14.83
C TYR A 67 5.47 12.04 -13.95
N ARG A 68 5.83 12.71 -12.85
CA ARG A 68 6.78 12.22 -11.83
C ARG A 68 8.02 11.53 -12.42
N ASN A 69 8.51 12.03 -13.55
CA ASN A 69 9.71 11.50 -14.20
C ASN A 69 10.96 11.81 -13.34
N PRO A 70 12.13 11.20 -13.60
CA PRO A 70 13.30 11.38 -12.75
C PRO A 70 13.75 12.84 -12.60
N VAL A 71 13.56 13.65 -13.65
CA VAL A 71 13.82 15.11 -13.61
C VAL A 71 12.90 15.79 -12.61
N GLY A 72 11.58 15.54 -12.68
CA GLY A 72 10.59 16.12 -11.79
C GLY A 72 10.77 15.69 -10.33
N VAL A 73 11.16 14.43 -10.10
CA VAL A 73 11.50 13.91 -8.77
C VAL A 73 12.73 14.63 -8.22
N ALA A 74 13.83 14.71 -8.96
CA ALA A 74 15.04 15.41 -8.52
C ALA A 74 14.78 16.91 -8.23
N MET A 75 13.99 17.57 -9.09
CA MET A 75 13.58 18.96 -8.86
C MET A 75 12.75 19.11 -7.59
N LYS A 76 11.80 18.19 -7.34
CA LYS A 76 10.98 18.23 -6.14
C LYS A 76 11.79 17.89 -4.88
N LEU A 77 12.75 16.96 -4.97
CA LEU A 77 13.67 16.60 -3.90
C LEU A 77 14.47 17.83 -3.42
N ARG A 78 15.01 18.60 -4.38
CA ARG A 78 15.71 19.87 -4.11
C ARG A 78 14.81 20.93 -3.47
N ASN A 79 13.53 20.98 -3.88
CA ASN A 79 12.55 21.90 -3.28
C ASN A 79 12.16 21.48 -1.85
N LEU A 80 12.14 20.18 -1.56
CA LEU A 80 11.92 19.68 -0.19
C LEU A 80 13.11 20.04 0.70
N GLY A 81 14.33 19.89 0.21
CA GLY A 81 15.56 20.28 0.92
C GLY A 81 15.62 21.76 1.31
N GLN A 82 14.80 22.66 0.74
CA GLN A 82 14.71 24.04 1.22
C GLN A 82 14.18 24.17 2.66
N GLN A 83 13.58 23.11 3.22
CA GLN A 83 13.16 23.06 4.62
C GLN A 83 14.30 22.67 5.57
N ASP A 84 15.42 22.17 5.03
CA ASP A 84 16.57 21.68 5.80
C ASP A 84 17.59 22.80 6.03
N PRO A 85 17.85 23.20 7.30
CA PRO A 85 18.87 24.21 7.61
C PRO A 85 20.27 23.85 7.09
N GLU A 86 20.65 22.58 7.07
CA GLU A 86 21.96 22.14 6.55
C GLU A 86 22.02 22.26 5.02
N PHE A 87 20.92 21.97 4.34
CA PHE A 87 20.82 22.17 2.90
C PHE A 87 20.95 23.65 2.52
N LEU A 88 20.36 24.55 3.31
CA LEU A 88 20.45 26.00 3.06
C LEU A 88 21.90 26.52 3.18
N LYS A 89 22.71 25.94 4.08
CA LYS A 89 24.15 26.26 4.18
C LYS A 89 24.94 25.91 2.92
N SER A 90 24.42 25.01 2.08
CA SER A 90 25.07 24.63 0.80
C SER A 90 24.93 25.67 -0.33
N GLY A 91 24.17 26.75 -0.12
CA GLY A 91 23.99 27.82 -1.10
C GLY A 91 23.10 27.45 -2.31
N ARG A 92 22.42 26.29 -2.28
CA ARG A 92 21.57 25.82 -3.39
C ARG A 92 20.16 26.41 -3.30
N ALA A 93 19.82 27.32 -4.23
CA ALA A 93 18.51 27.97 -4.29
C ALA A 93 17.43 27.12 -5.00
N GLY A 94 16.40 26.66 -4.29
CA GLY A 94 15.25 25.94 -4.85
C GLY A 94 14.32 26.80 -5.72
N LEU A 95 13.22 26.23 -6.23
CA LEU A 95 12.19 27.00 -6.93
C LEU A 95 11.43 27.89 -5.93
N ARG A 96 11.18 29.16 -6.30
CA ARG A 96 10.30 30.07 -5.53
C ARG A 96 8.89 29.45 -5.47
N ASN A 97 8.29 29.40 -4.27
CA ASN A 97 7.04 28.71 -3.91
C ASN A 97 7.17 27.23 -3.52
N ALA A 98 8.13 26.88 -2.65
CA ALA A 98 8.13 25.60 -1.94
C ALA A 98 6.87 25.52 -1.06
N GLY A 99 5.83 24.90 -1.61
CA GLY A 99 4.46 24.98 -1.11
C GLY A 99 4.27 24.43 0.31
N GLN A 100 3.20 24.90 0.95
CA GLN A 100 2.72 24.51 2.29
C GLN A 100 2.86 23.01 2.61
N LEU A 101 2.63 22.14 1.62
CA LEU A 101 2.77 20.69 1.76
C LEU A 101 4.21 20.22 2.06
N ASN A 102 5.23 20.91 1.51
CA ASN A 102 6.63 20.60 1.85
C ASN A 102 6.90 20.88 3.33
N ALA A 103 6.46 22.04 3.83
CA ALA A 103 6.62 22.43 5.23
C ALA A 103 5.82 21.53 6.17
N GLU A 104 4.61 21.13 5.78
CA GLU A 104 3.78 20.19 6.54
C GLU A 104 4.49 18.84 6.71
N VAL A 105 4.92 18.22 5.61
CA VAL A 105 5.59 16.91 5.63
C VAL A 105 6.90 16.97 6.40
N TRP A 106 7.67 18.04 6.21
CA TRP A 106 8.91 18.26 6.95
C TRP A 106 8.66 18.34 8.45
N THR A 107 7.76 19.23 8.88
CA THR A 107 7.43 19.43 10.31
C THR A 107 6.93 18.14 10.95
N ARG A 108 6.17 17.33 10.21
CA ARG A 108 5.56 16.11 10.74
C ARG A 108 6.57 14.95 10.88
N TYR A 109 7.50 14.80 9.94
CA TYR A 109 8.28 13.56 9.82
C TYR A 109 9.80 13.73 9.77
N ALA A 110 10.33 14.95 9.57
CA ALA A 110 11.77 15.14 9.40
C ALA A 110 12.59 14.64 10.61
N ASP A 111 12.08 14.80 11.82
CA ASP A 111 12.74 14.37 13.06
C ASP A 111 12.13 13.09 13.67
N ARG A 112 11.31 12.36 12.90
CA ARG A 112 10.57 11.18 13.38
C ARG A 112 10.77 9.99 12.42
N PRO A 113 11.93 9.34 12.45
CA PRO A 113 12.26 8.28 11.48
C PRO A 113 11.33 7.06 11.58
N ASP A 114 10.87 6.70 12.77
CA ASP A 114 9.96 5.56 12.95
C ASP A 114 8.56 5.86 12.41
N ASP A 115 8.03 7.06 12.67
CA ASP A 115 6.75 7.52 12.11
C ASP A 115 6.81 7.59 10.58
N LEU A 116 7.92 8.13 10.05
CA LEU A 116 8.17 8.18 8.60
C LEU A 116 8.21 6.77 8.00
N ALA A 117 8.93 5.85 8.62
CA ALA A 117 9.03 4.47 8.16
C ALA A 117 7.67 3.75 8.20
N GLY A 118 6.86 3.99 9.24
CA GLY A 118 5.50 3.48 9.34
C GLY A 118 4.59 3.99 8.22
N GLU A 119 4.67 5.28 7.90
CA GLU A 119 3.90 5.88 6.82
C GLU A 119 4.37 5.44 5.43
N VAL A 120 5.68 5.31 5.22
CA VAL A 120 6.22 4.70 3.99
C VAL A 120 5.68 3.28 3.85
N ALA A 121 5.77 2.46 4.90
CA ALA A 121 5.25 1.10 4.88
C ALA A 121 3.74 1.08 4.57
N ARG A 122 2.94 1.97 5.16
CA ARG A 122 1.51 2.12 4.86
C ARG A 122 1.26 2.47 3.39
N ILE A 123 1.99 3.43 2.84
CA ILE A 123 1.85 3.86 1.43
C ILE A 123 2.23 2.72 0.47
N LEU A 124 3.30 1.98 0.79
CA LEU A 124 3.78 0.89 -0.03
C LEU A 124 2.91 -0.37 0.11
N ALA A 125 2.34 -0.64 1.28
CA ALA A 125 1.36 -1.71 1.48
C ALA A 125 0.04 -1.43 0.74
N GLY A 126 -0.27 -0.14 0.54
CA GLY A 126 -1.38 0.33 -0.29
C GLY A 126 -1.21 0.03 -1.79
N MET A 127 -0.03 -0.42 -2.22
CA MET A 127 0.30 -0.68 -3.62
C MET A 127 0.39 -2.18 -3.91
N PRO A 128 -0.13 -2.65 -5.07
CA PRO A 128 0.19 -4.00 -5.51
C PRO A 128 1.70 -4.10 -5.70
N MET A 129 2.31 -5.05 -4.99
CA MET A 129 3.73 -5.38 -5.14
C MET A 129 4.04 -5.63 -6.62
N PRO A 130 5.03 -4.93 -7.22
CA PRO A 130 5.44 -5.23 -8.58
C PRO A 130 6.00 -6.66 -8.60
N GLY A 131 5.29 -7.57 -9.27
CA GLY A 131 5.80 -8.91 -9.58
C GLY A 131 5.07 -10.11 -8.97
N VAL A 132 3.99 -9.96 -8.18
CA VAL A 132 3.29 -11.16 -7.65
C VAL A 132 2.15 -11.64 -8.54
N PHE A 133 1.48 -10.76 -9.28
CA PHE A 133 0.57 -11.13 -10.36
C PHE A 133 0.58 -10.05 -11.42
N ALA A 134 1.35 -10.23 -12.50
CA ALA A 134 1.00 -9.54 -13.73
C ALA A 134 -0.38 -10.09 -14.14
N PRO A 135 -1.46 -9.29 -14.16
CA PRO A 135 -2.78 -9.81 -14.48
C PRO A 135 -2.73 -10.41 -15.89
N ASN A 136 -2.99 -11.71 -16.00
CA ASN A 136 -3.24 -12.32 -17.30
C ASN A 136 -4.70 -11.97 -17.66
N PRO A 137 -4.94 -11.09 -18.65
CA PRO A 137 -6.29 -10.68 -19.00
C PRO A 137 -7.07 -11.78 -19.74
N ARG A 138 -6.42 -12.91 -20.06
CA ARG A 138 -7.07 -14.04 -20.72
C ARG A 138 -7.89 -14.84 -19.71
N SER A 139 -9.10 -15.22 -20.12
CA SER A 139 -9.94 -16.12 -19.35
C SER A 139 -9.19 -17.41 -19.03
N SER A 140 -9.15 -17.77 -17.74
CA SER A 140 -8.71 -19.09 -17.30
C SER A 140 -9.73 -20.13 -17.78
N ARG A 141 -9.24 -21.21 -18.41
CA ARG A 141 -10.00 -22.45 -18.51
C ARG A 141 -9.70 -23.17 -17.20
N GLY A 142 -10.66 -23.19 -16.29
CA GLY A 142 -10.52 -23.87 -15.00
C GLY A 142 -10.05 -25.33 -15.17
N PRO A 143 -9.52 -25.95 -14.11
CA PRO A 143 -9.05 -27.32 -14.20
C PRO A 143 -10.15 -28.23 -14.72
N ALA A 144 -9.80 -29.18 -15.60
CA ALA A 144 -10.74 -30.20 -16.04
C ALA A 144 -11.26 -30.96 -14.80
N PRO A 145 -12.55 -31.34 -14.77
CA PRO A 145 -13.10 -32.08 -13.65
C PRO A 145 -12.35 -33.41 -13.48
N SER A 146 -11.97 -33.72 -12.24
CA SER A 146 -11.38 -34.99 -11.85
C SER A 146 -12.38 -35.80 -11.03
N PHE A 147 -12.36 -37.12 -11.21
CA PHE A 147 -13.21 -38.07 -10.50
C PHE A 147 -12.33 -39.10 -9.80
N GLY A 148 -12.69 -39.46 -8.56
CA GLY A 148 -11.94 -40.42 -7.75
C GLY A 148 -11.81 -39.98 -6.30
N GLY A 149 -11.23 -40.85 -5.47
CA GLY A 149 -10.92 -40.51 -4.07
C GLY A 149 -9.78 -39.52 -3.97
N TYR A 150 -9.94 -38.50 -3.12
CA TYR A 150 -8.87 -37.59 -2.73
C TYR A 150 -8.38 -37.97 -1.34
N ALA A 151 -7.07 -38.18 -1.19
CA ALA A 151 -6.41 -38.37 0.09
C ALA A 151 -5.31 -37.32 0.25
N ALA A 152 -5.24 -36.71 1.43
CA ALA A 152 -4.20 -35.76 1.78
C ALA A 152 -3.69 -36.05 3.19
N ASN A 153 -2.37 -36.06 3.33
CA ASN A 153 -1.72 -36.11 4.63
C ASN A 153 -1.47 -34.67 5.09
N ARG A 154 -1.79 -34.37 6.34
CA ARG A 154 -1.45 -33.10 6.98
C ARG A 154 -0.54 -33.40 8.17
N GLU A 155 0.63 -32.80 8.14
CA GLU A 155 1.56 -32.81 9.25
C GLU A 155 1.35 -31.53 10.04
N ASP A 156 1.36 -31.64 11.37
CA ASP A 156 1.36 -30.46 12.21
C ASP A 156 2.74 -29.79 12.14
N GLY A 157 2.75 -28.48 12.29
CA GLY A 157 3.96 -27.68 12.18
C GLY A 157 3.70 -26.23 12.51
N GLU A 158 4.76 -25.42 12.38
CA GLU A 158 4.69 -24.00 12.63
C GLU A 158 3.52 -23.37 11.86
N THR A 159 2.66 -22.69 12.59
CA THR A 159 1.46 -22.06 12.06
C THR A 159 1.44 -20.60 12.45
N ILE A 160 1.20 -19.74 11.49
CA ILE A 160 1.22 -18.29 11.66
C ILE A 160 -0.20 -17.81 11.92
N VAL A 161 -0.40 -17.03 12.98
CA VAL A 161 -1.56 -16.13 13.11
C VAL A 161 -1.22 -14.84 12.38
N TYR A 162 -2.01 -14.48 11.37
CA TYR A 162 -1.82 -13.30 10.55
C TYR A 162 -2.90 -12.25 10.79
N LEU A 163 -2.55 -11.01 10.50
CA LEU A 163 -3.46 -9.89 10.33
C LEU A 163 -3.36 -9.42 8.87
N LEU A 164 -4.44 -9.54 8.10
CA LEU A 164 -4.51 -9.04 6.73
C LEU A 164 -5.37 -7.79 6.66
N GLU A 165 -4.85 -6.69 6.13
CA GLU A 165 -5.65 -5.51 5.84
C GLU A 165 -6.40 -5.69 4.52
N TRP A 166 -7.67 -5.28 4.51
CA TRP A 166 -8.40 -5.07 3.28
C TRP A 166 -7.94 -3.75 2.64
N ASN A 167 -7.32 -3.85 1.47
CA ASN A 167 -6.91 -2.70 0.70
C ASN A 167 -7.84 -2.54 -0.52
N ALA A 168 -8.88 -1.72 -0.33
CA ALA A 168 -9.73 -1.18 -1.39
C ALA A 168 -10.54 0.03 -0.86
N PRO A 169 -11.33 0.73 -1.71
CA PRO A 169 -12.24 1.77 -1.24
C PRO A 169 -13.22 1.25 -0.18
N ILE A 170 -13.00 1.64 1.07
CA ILE A 170 -13.82 1.24 2.25
C ILE A 170 -15.28 1.59 2.05
N SER A 171 -15.57 2.70 1.37
CA SER A 171 -16.93 3.14 1.04
C SER A 171 -17.72 2.13 0.20
N ALA A 172 -17.06 1.25 -0.54
CA ALA A 172 -17.71 0.18 -1.29
C ALA A 172 -18.12 -1.01 -0.41
N LEU A 173 -17.42 -1.24 0.72
CA LEU A 173 -17.74 -2.32 1.66
C LEU A 173 -18.77 -1.89 2.71
N PHE A 174 -18.65 -0.67 3.20
CA PHE A 174 -19.46 -0.17 4.32
C PHE A 174 -20.18 1.13 3.95
N PRO A 175 -21.18 1.08 3.04
CA PRO A 175 -21.95 2.25 2.67
C PRO A 175 -22.64 2.81 3.91
N GLY A 176 -22.26 4.03 4.33
CA GLY A 176 -22.85 4.71 5.50
C GLY A 176 -22.18 4.42 6.85
N ARG A 177 -21.14 3.59 6.91
CA ARG A 177 -20.33 3.39 8.13
C ARG A 177 -18.87 3.77 7.84
N PRO A 178 -18.47 5.03 8.09
CA PRO A 178 -17.08 5.44 7.88
C PRO A 178 -16.16 4.69 8.85
N VAL A 179 -15.03 4.19 8.33
CA VAL A 179 -13.96 3.66 9.17
C VAL A 179 -13.23 4.84 9.80
N PRO A 180 -13.11 4.92 11.13
CA PRO A 180 -12.44 6.03 11.79
C PRO A 180 -10.97 6.15 11.38
N VAL A 181 -10.42 7.36 11.44
CA VAL A 181 -8.99 7.59 11.17
C VAL A 181 -8.14 6.72 12.10
N GLY A 182 -7.11 6.09 11.55
CA GLY A 182 -6.22 5.17 12.28
C GLY A 182 -6.79 3.77 12.53
N HIS A 183 -8.04 3.50 12.09
CA HIS A 183 -8.60 2.15 12.06
C HIS A 183 -8.35 1.47 10.72
N VAL A 184 -8.25 0.15 10.77
CA VAL A 184 -8.13 -0.72 9.61
C VAL A 184 -9.34 -1.64 9.53
N VAL A 185 -9.71 -2.01 8.30
CA VAL A 185 -10.56 -3.17 8.05
C VAL A 185 -9.61 -4.35 7.89
N ALA A 186 -9.63 -5.27 8.84
CA ALA A 186 -8.67 -6.37 8.85
C ALA A 186 -9.37 -7.73 8.97
N LYS A 187 -8.69 -8.75 8.46
CA LYS A 187 -8.99 -10.16 8.67
C LYS A 187 -7.96 -10.73 9.63
N ILE A 188 -8.44 -11.33 10.71
CA ILE A 188 -7.65 -12.20 11.57
C ILE A 188 -7.73 -13.62 10.99
N GLY A 189 -6.63 -14.35 11.00
CA GLY A 189 -6.69 -15.76 10.65
C GLY A 189 -5.38 -16.47 10.88
N ARG A 190 -5.32 -17.75 10.52
CA ARG A 190 -4.08 -18.54 10.63
C ARG A 190 -3.80 -19.40 9.40
N SER A 191 -2.52 -19.65 9.13
CA SER A 191 -2.05 -20.53 8.05
C SER A 191 -0.60 -20.96 8.31
N SER A 192 -0.22 -22.14 7.85
CA SER A 192 1.21 -22.52 7.74
C SER A 192 1.90 -21.85 6.53
N ASP A 193 1.11 -21.28 5.62
CA ASP A 193 1.59 -20.50 4.47
C ASP A 193 0.66 -19.31 4.24
N THR A 194 1.04 -18.14 4.71
CA THR A 194 0.26 -16.91 4.55
C THR A 194 0.18 -16.46 3.09
N ARG A 195 1.22 -16.70 2.28
CA ARG A 195 1.24 -16.29 0.87
C ARG A 195 0.23 -17.07 0.06
N ARG A 196 0.20 -18.40 0.23
CA ARG A 196 -0.84 -19.27 -0.33
C ARG A 196 -2.22 -18.83 0.12
N ARG A 197 -2.38 -18.49 1.41
CA ARG A 197 -3.68 -18.05 1.95
C ARG A 197 -4.15 -16.73 1.33
N ILE A 198 -3.26 -15.76 1.14
CA ILE A 198 -3.57 -14.51 0.44
C ILE A 198 -3.98 -14.79 -1.01
N ALA A 199 -3.29 -15.69 -1.70
CA ALA A 199 -3.63 -16.08 -3.07
C ALA A 199 -5.03 -16.73 -3.14
N GLU A 200 -5.37 -17.62 -2.20
CA GLU A 200 -6.70 -18.22 -2.09
C GLU A 200 -7.79 -17.16 -1.85
N LEU A 201 -7.55 -16.26 -0.89
CA LEU A 201 -8.50 -15.18 -0.57
C LEU A 201 -8.68 -14.20 -1.73
N SER A 202 -7.65 -14.03 -2.56
CA SER A 202 -7.66 -13.12 -3.71
C SER A 202 -8.15 -13.76 -5.01
N ALA A 203 -8.27 -15.10 -5.07
CA ALA A 203 -8.63 -15.82 -6.29
C ALA A 203 -10.00 -15.46 -6.86
N GLY A 204 -10.90 -14.92 -6.02
CA GLY A 204 -12.22 -14.45 -6.43
C GLY A 204 -12.25 -13.02 -6.99
N TYR A 205 -11.15 -12.27 -6.92
CA TYR A 205 -11.11 -10.89 -7.40
C TYR A 205 -10.80 -10.82 -8.89
N PRO A 206 -11.44 -9.90 -9.63
CA PRO A 206 -11.00 -9.59 -10.98
C PRO A 206 -9.51 -9.19 -10.94
N PRO A 207 -8.64 -9.75 -11.79
CA PRO A 207 -7.20 -9.47 -11.77
C PRO A 207 -6.82 -8.00 -11.95
N THR A 208 -7.72 -7.20 -12.52
CA THR A 208 -7.55 -5.76 -12.74
C THR A 208 -8.27 -4.90 -11.70
N SER A 209 -8.93 -5.52 -10.71
CA SER A 209 -9.60 -4.78 -9.64
C SER A 209 -8.58 -4.22 -8.65
N ALA A 210 -8.93 -3.12 -7.99
CA ALA A 210 -8.13 -2.53 -6.92
C ALA A 210 -8.28 -3.29 -5.57
N LEU A 211 -8.91 -4.47 -5.56
CA LEU A 211 -9.13 -5.26 -4.36
C LEU A 211 -7.88 -6.08 -4.04
N SER A 212 -7.34 -5.93 -2.83
CA SER A 212 -6.20 -6.71 -2.39
C SER A 212 -6.17 -6.94 -0.89
N TRP A 213 -5.41 -7.95 -0.47
CA TRP A 213 -5.04 -8.19 0.91
C TRP A 213 -3.56 -7.84 1.09
N SER A 214 -3.24 -7.08 2.13
CA SER A 214 -1.85 -6.82 2.54
C SER A 214 -1.60 -7.38 3.94
N VAL A 215 -0.39 -7.84 4.20
CA VAL A 215 0.00 -8.34 5.52
C VAL A 215 0.31 -7.16 6.44
N ILE A 216 -0.43 -7.03 7.54
CA ILE A 216 -0.14 -6.08 8.63
C ILE A 216 0.93 -6.64 9.57
N ALA A 217 0.76 -7.90 9.95
CA ALA A 217 1.61 -8.61 10.91
C ALA A 217 1.41 -10.12 10.82
N GLU A 218 2.44 -10.86 11.22
CA GLU A 218 2.48 -12.31 11.33
C GLU A 218 3.08 -12.69 12.67
N TYR A 219 2.46 -13.68 13.33
CA TYR A 219 2.83 -14.17 14.64
C TYR A 219 2.97 -15.70 14.56
N PRO A 220 4.20 -16.25 14.48
CA PRO A 220 4.40 -17.69 14.38
C PRO A 220 4.11 -18.39 15.72
N HIS A 221 3.51 -19.58 15.64
CA HIS A 221 3.24 -20.47 16.77
C HIS A 221 3.75 -21.88 16.46
N PRO A 222 4.18 -22.64 17.48
CA PRO A 222 4.85 -23.93 17.29
C PRO A 222 3.99 -25.04 16.66
N GLY A 223 2.66 -24.88 16.64
CA GLY A 223 1.74 -25.86 16.09
C GLY A 223 0.37 -25.27 15.76
N ALA A 224 -0.42 -26.01 14.97
CA ALA A 224 -1.74 -25.58 14.52
C ALA A 224 -2.72 -25.34 15.67
N GLN A 225 -2.63 -26.14 16.75
CA GLN A 225 -3.48 -25.96 17.92
C GLN A 225 -3.16 -24.65 18.66
N ALA A 226 -1.87 -24.38 18.90
CA ALA A 226 -1.46 -23.14 19.58
C ALA A 226 -1.85 -21.89 18.77
N ALA A 227 -1.68 -21.95 17.44
CA ALA A 227 -2.16 -20.88 16.56
C ALA A 227 -3.69 -20.74 16.58
N HIS A 228 -4.44 -21.85 16.68
CA HIS A 228 -5.89 -21.82 16.76
C HIS A 228 -6.39 -21.19 18.06
N ASP A 229 -5.76 -21.54 19.19
CA ASP A 229 -6.11 -20.99 20.50
C ASP A 229 -5.80 -19.48 20.55
N ALA A 230 -4.67 -19.06 20.00
CA ALA A 230 -4.29 -17.65 19.91
C ALA A 230 -5.20 -16.84 18.97
N GLU A 231 -5.53 -17.39 17.79
CA GLU A 231 -6.51 -16.81 16.86
C GLU A 231 -7.86 -16.61 17.55
N ARG A 232 -8.34 -17.63 18.26
CA ARG A 232 -9.62 -17.58 18.96
C ARG A 232 -9.62 -16.53 20.06
N ALA A 233 -8.58 -16.51 20.90
CA ALA A 233 -8.43 -15.49 21.93
C ALA A 233 -8.39 -14.06 21.37
N LEU A 234 -7.80 -13.88 20.18
CA LEU A 234 -7.76 -12.56 19.53
C LEU A 234 -9.13 -12.16 18.97
N LEU A 235 -9.90 -13.11 18.41
CA LEU A 235 -11.27 -12.87 17.97
C LEU A 235 -12.18 -12.54 19.16
N ASP A 236 -12.08 -13.28 20.26
CA ASP A 236 -12.82 -13.02 21.50
C ASP A 236 -12.47 -11.63 22.08
N HIS A 237 -11.20 -11.25 22.01
CA HIS A 237 -10.76 -9.90 22.39
C HIS A 237 -11.38 -8.83 21.47
N ALA A 238 -11.39 -9.05 20.16
CA ALA A 238 -12.00 -8.12 19.21
C ALA A 238 -13.51 -7.97 19.42
N ASP A 239 -14.21 -9.05 19.78
CA ASP A 239 -15.62 -9.02 20.16
C ASP A 239 -15.82 -8.19 21.44
N ALA A 240 -15.01 -8.41 22.47
CA ALA A 240 -15.09 -7.66 23.73
C ALA A 240 -14.81 -6.15 23.56
N GLN A 241 -13.97 -5.77 22.60
CA GLN A 241 -13.67 -4.38 22.25
C GLN A 241 -14.70 -3.75 21.29
N GLY A 242 -15.66 -4.53 20.77
CA GLY A 242 -16.62 -4.07 19.77
C GLY A 242 -16.02 -3.79 18.39
N TRP A 243 -14.86 -4.38 18.09
CA TRP A 243 -14.19 -4.23 16.79
C TRP A 243 -14.75 -5.17 15.72
N SER A 244 -15.32 -6.30 16.15
CA SER A 244 -15.83 -7.33 15.27
C SER A 244 -16.92 -6.82 14.33
N ILE A 245 -16.84 -7.24 13.07
CA ILE A 245 -17.87 -7.01 12.04
C ILE A 245 -18.42 -8.32 11.48
N GLY A 246 -18.22 -9.43 12.21
CA GLY A 246 -18.69 -10.76 11.85
C GLY A 246 -17.67 -11.60 11.10
N GLY A 247 -17.75 -12.93 11.28
CA GLY A 247 -16.74 -13.86 10.80
C GLY A 247 -15.40 -13.60 11.49
N GLU A 248 -14.32 -13.57 10.71
CA GLU A 248 -12.96 -13.31 11.22
C GLU A 248 -12.50 -11.88 10.86
N PHE A 249 -13.45 -10.94 10.72
CA PHE A 249 -13.18 -9.57 10.27
C PHE A 249 -13.42 -8.53 11.37
N VAL A 250 -12.60 -7.49 11.36
CA VAL A 250 -12.62 -6.41 12.37
C VAL A 250 -12.49 -5.03 11.74
N ILE A 251 -13.05 -4.02 12.39
CA ILE A 251 -12.69 -2.61 12.26
C ILE A 251 -12.05 -2.19 13.59
N ALA A 252 -10.73 -2.02 13.60
CA ALA A 252 -9.97 -1.82 14.84
C ALA A 252 -8.88 -0.74 14.67
N PRO A 253 -8.48 -0.02 15.75
CA PRO A 253 -7.28 0.80 15.73
C PRO A 253 -6.06 -0.08 15.43
N LEU A 254 -5.26 0.29 14.42
CA LEU A 254 -4.15 -0.55 13.95
C LEU A 254 -3.16 -0.90 15.07
N ALA A 255 -2.79 0.10 15.88
CA ALA A 255 -1.84 -0.08 16.98
C ALA A 255 -2.38 -1.09 18.02
N ALA A 256 -3.61 -0.90 18.48
CA ALA A 256 -4.24 -1.75 19.49
C ALA A 256 -4.42 -3.20 19.00
N LEU A 257 -4.79 -3.39 17.74
CA LEU A 257 -4.92 -4.72 17.14
C LEU A 257 -3.57 -5.46 17.11
N LYS A 258 -2.49 -4.78 16.72
CA LYS A 258 -1.13 -5.37 16.70
C LYS A 258 -0.61 -5.68 18.09
N GLU A 259 -0.92 -4.84 19.08
CA GLU A 259 -0.56 -5.06 20.48
C GLU A 259 -1.28 -6.28 21.06
N ALA A 260 -2.61 -6.38 20.85
CA ALA A 260 -3.40 -7.53 21.29
C ALA A 260 -2.89 -8.84 20.68
N ALA A 261 -2.67 -8.86 19.36
CA ALA A 261 -2.14 -10.04 18.67
C ALA A 261 -0.75 -10.44 19.19
N ARG A 262 0.12 -9.46 19.44
CA ARG A 262 1.46 -9.71 20.00
C ARG A 262 1.41 -10.28 21.42
N ALA A 263 0.45 -9.86 22.24
CA ALA A 263 0.30 -10.35 23.60
C ALA A 263 -0.10 -11.84 23.63
N LEU A 264 -0.87 -12.28 22.63
CA LEU A 264 -1.37 -13.66 22.48
C LEU A 264 -0.41 -14.58 21.72
N ALA A 265 0.66 -14.03 21.15
CA ALA A 265 1.71 -14.76 20.45
C ALA A 265 2.78 -15.38 21.38
N ARG A 266 2.57 -15.37 22.70
CA ARG A 266 3.54 -15.78 23.72
C ARG A 266 3.30 -17.20 24.22
#